data_AF-A0A961E269-F1
#
_entry.id   AF-A0A961E269-F1
#
_cell.length_a   1.000
_cell.length_b   1.000
_cell.length_c   1.000
_cell.angle_alpha   90.00
_cell.angle_beta   90.00
_cell.angle_gamma   90.00
#
_symmetry.space_group_name_H-M   'P 1'
#
loop_
_entity.id
_entity.type
_entity.pdbx_description
1 polymer ?
#
loop_
_entity_poly.entity_id
_entity_poly.type
_entity_poly.pdbx_seq_one_letter_code
_entity_poly.pdbx_strand_id
1 'polypeptide(L)'
;MSIDESGVSHDHGHQDCVVVIEQVWALLDGEVTDETRDELRVHLERCPACLRQYGVEERIKRLIATKCSGEKAPEGLVQRVRMEISRTTIIRGEL
;
A
#
# COMPACT_ATOMS: atom_id res chain seq x y z
N MET A 1 14.03 -31.70 1.75
CA MET A 1 14.50 -31.42 0.37
C MET A 1 13.73 -32.32 -0.56
N SER A 2 12.83 -31.75 -1.35
CA SER A 2 12.27 -32.40 -2.54
C SER A 2 12.40 -31.40 -3.68
N ILE A 3 13.16 -31.80 -4.69
CA ILE A 3 13.37 -31.07 -5.94
C ILE A 3 12.45 -31.77 -6.94
N ASP A 4 11.51 -31.04 -7.53
CA ASP A 4 10.80 -31.45 -8.73
C ASP A 4 11.14 -30.51 -9.90
N GLU A 5 11.32 -31.12 -11.07
CA GLU A 5 11.76 -30.56 -12.35
C GLU A 5 10.65 -29.73 -13.02
N SER A 6 10.21 -28.67 -12.34
CA SER A 6 9.45 -27.54 -12.90
C SER A 6 9.82 -26.21 -12.22
N GLY A 7 10.86 -26.20 -11.38
CA GLY A 7 11.53 -24.98 -10.91
C GLY A 7 10.74 -24.10 -9.95
N VAL A 8 9.61 -24.56 -9.40
CA VAL A 8 8.84 -23.83 -8.39
C VAL A 8 8.34 -24.77 -7.31
N SER A 9 9.14 -24.91 -6.24
CA SER A 9 8.73 -25.58 -5.00
C SER A 9 8.02 -24.60 -4.06
N HIS A 10 6.75 -24.89 -3.74
CA HIS A 10 5.83 -24.15 -2.87
C HIS A 10 5.78 -24.77 -1.45
N ASP A 11 5.28 -23.99 -0.47
CA ASP A 11 4.55 -24.44 0.75
C ASP A 11 5.17 -24.28 2.16
N HIS A 12 5.75 -23.13 2.48
CA HIS A 12 5.81 -22.67 3.87
C HIS A 12 5.31 -21.22 3.95
N GLY A 13 4.00 -21.00 4.16
CA GLY A 13 3.46 -19.65 4.45
C GLY A 13 2.35 -19.13 3.54
N HIS A 14 1.46 -19.99 3.01
CA HIS A 14 0.33 -19.50 2.19
C HIS A 14 -0.56 -18.49 2.93
N GLN A 15 -0.85 -18.73 4.23
CA GLN A 15 -1.64 -17.79 5.05
C GLN A 15 -0.93 -16.44 5.21
N ASP A 16 0.39 -16.45 5.44
CA ASP A 16 1.19 -15.22 5.55
C ASP A 16 1.19 -14.41 4.25
N CYS A 17 1.19 -15.09 3.10
CA CYS A 17 1.14 -14.43 1.79
C CYS A 17 -0.19 -13.72 1.55
N VAL A 18 -1.32 -14.28 1.98
CA VAL A 18 -2.63 -13.61 1.83
C VAL A 18 -2.66 -12.30 2.63
N VAL A 19 -2.21 -12.35 3.88
CA VAL A 19 -2.13 -11.18 4.75
C VAL A 19 -1.18 -10.13 4.19
N VAL A 20 -0.03 -10.54 3.66
CA VAL A 20 0.92 -9.64 2.99
C VAL A 20 0.28 -8.94 1.80
N ILE A 21 -0.48 -9.66 0.96
CA ILE A 21 -1.15 -9.03 -0.18
C ILE A 21 -2.21 -8.05 0.27
N GLU A 22 -2.99 -8.31 1.31
CA GLU A 22 -3.91 -7.30 1.86
C GLU A 22 -3.17 -6.03 2.33
N GLN A 23 -2.06 -6.21 3.05
CA GLN A 23 -1.24 -5.10 3.51
C GLN A 23 -0.53 -4.33 2.39
N VAL A 24 -0.25 -4.97 1.24
CA VAL A 24 0.31 -4.30 0.06
C VAL A 24 -0.62 -3.19 -0.44
N TRP A 25 -1.94 -3.35 -0.32
CA TRP A 25 -2.88 -2.30 -0.75
C TRP A 25 -2.75 -1.06 0.13
N ALA A 26 -2.76 -1.25 1.46
CA ALA A 26 -2.54 -0.19 2.44
C ALA A 26 -1.16 0.46 2.25
N LEU A 27 -0.11 -0.35 2.01
CA LEU A 27 1.24 0.14 1.73
C LEU A 27 1.25 1.07 0.50
N LEU A 28 0.59 0.67 -0.59
CA LEU A 28 0.52 1.46 -1.82
C LEU A 28 -0.32 2.73 -1.67
N ASP A 29 -1.26 2.78 -0.72
CA ASP A 29 -2.01 4.01 -0.37
C ASP A 29 -1.27 4.89 0.65
N GLY A 30 -0.16 4.40 1.21
CA GLY A 30 0.60 5.11 2.25
C GLY A 30 -0.02 5.01 3.65
N GLU A 31 -0.87 4.00 3.88
CA GLU A 31 -1.67 3.81 5.10
C GLU A 31 -1.06 2.78 6.07
N VAL A 32 0.25 2.57 5.99
CA VAL A 32 0.98 1.64 6.87
C VAL A 32 1.98 2.38 7.75
N THR A 33 2.28 1.82 8.92
CA THR A 33 3.37 2.32 9.76
C THR A 33 4.73 1.96 9.14
N ASP A 34 5.79 2.57 9.65
CA ASP A 34 7.15 2.27 9.17
C ASP A 34 7.57 0.85 9.55
N GLU A 35 7.13 0.34 10.71
CA GLU A 35 7.36 -1.05 11.11
C GLU A 35 6.74 -2.04 10.12
N THR A 36 5.46 -1.83 9.77
CA THR A 36 4.76 -2.66 8.77
C THR A 36 5.41 -2.58 7.40
N ARG A 37 5.91 -1.41 7.00
CA ARG A 37 6.64 -1.23 5.73
C ARG A 37 7.89 -2.11 5.68
N ASP A 38 8.66 -2.16 6.77
CA ASP A 38 9.87 -2.96 6.85
C ASP A 38 9.57 -4.46 6.86
N GLU A 39 8.54 -4.90 7.58
CA GLU A 39 8.08 -6.30 7.58
C GLU A 39 7.68 -6.76 6.18
N LEU A 40 6.87 -5.95 5.47
CA LEU A 40 6.46 -6.24 4.09
C LEU A 40 7.68 -6.31 3.17
N ARG A 41 8.64 -5.39 3.31
CA ARG A 41 9.86 -5.39 2.51
C ARG A 41 10.62 -6.70 2.66
N VAL A 42 10.84 -7.16 3.89
CA VAL A 42 11.53 -8.43 4.17
C VAL A 42 10.78 -9.61 3.52
N HIS A 43 9.45 -9.64 3.58
CA HIS A 43 8.68 -10.69 2.93
C HIS A 43 8.80 -10.64 1.40
N LEU A 44 8.66 -9.46 0.79
CA LEU A 44 8.73 -9.29 -0.66
C LEU A 44 10.12 -9.65 -1.22
N GLU A 45 11.19 -9.40 -0.46
CA GLU A 45 12.56 -9.83 -0.81
C GLU A 45 12.72 -11.37 -0.79
N ARG A 46 11.96 -12.06 0.06
CA ARG A 46 12.04 -13.53 0.25
C ARG A 46 11.01 -14.31 -0.55
N CYS A 47 9.93 -13.67 -1.00
CA CYS A 47 8.81 -14.30 -1.69
C CYS A 47 8.61 -13.70 -3.09
N PRO A 48 9.20 -14.32 -4.14
CA PRO A 48 9.04 -13.86 -5.53
C PRO A 48 7.57 -13.85 -6.01
N ALA A 49 6.71 -14.68 -5.44
CA ALA A 49 5.29 -14.70 -5.77
C ALA A 49 4.60 -13.40 -5.31
N CYS A 50 4.78 -13.01 -4.04
CA CYS A 50 4.24 -11.76 -3.52
C CYS A 50 4.86 -10.54 -4.19
N LEU A 51 6.16 -10.58 -4.52
CA LEU A 51 6.81 -9.50 -5.27
C LEU A 51 6.20 -9.29 -6.66
N ARG A 52 5.86 -10.38 -7.37
CA ARG A 52 5.16 -10.27 -8.65
C ARG A 52 3.77 -9.67 -8.48
N GLN A 53 3.01 -10.10 -7.47
CA GLN A 53 1.67 -9.56 -7.21
C GLN A 53 1.74 -8.08 -6.85
N TYR A 54 2.65 -7.68 -5.95
CA TYR A 54 2.92 -6.28 -5.63
C TYR A 54 3.14 -5.44 -6.89
N GLY A 55 3.98 -5.90 -7.81
CA GLY A 55 4.24 -5.19 -9.06
C GLY A 55 3.01 -5.07 -9.97
N VAL A 56 2.07 -6.01 -9.93
CA VAL A 56 0.79 -5.91 -10.64
C VAL A 56 -0.08 -4.83 -10.00
N GLU A 57 -0.26 -4.87 -8.67
CA GLU A 57 -1.08 -3.89 -7.94
C GLU A 57 -0.55 -2.47 -8.11
N GLU A 58 0.77 -2.28 -8.02
CA GLU A 58 1.42 -0.99 -8.23
C GLU A 58 1.14 -0.44 -9.64
N ARG A 59 1.24 -1.29 -10.67
CA ARG A 59 0.98 -0.90 -12.06
C ARG A 59 -0.50 -0.55 -12.27
N ILE A 60 -1.42 -1.26 -11.64
CA ILE A 60 -2.85 -0.97 -11.68
C ILE A 60 -3.12 0.40 -11.04
N LYS A 61 -2.64 0.64 -9.80
CA LYS A 61 -2.83 1.92 -9.13
C LYS A 61 -2.22 3.08 -9.91
N ARG A 62 -1.02 2.89 -10.49
CA ARG A 62 -0.38 3.89 -11.36
C ARG A 62 -1.21 4.18 -12.61
N LEU A 63 -1.78 3.14 -13.23
CA LEU A 63 -2.65 3.30 -14.39
C LEU A 63 -3.91 4.08 -14.03
N ILE A 64 -4.57 3.73 -12.92
CA ILE A 64 -5.75 4.44 -12.40
C ILE A 64 -5.39 5.90 -12.12
N ALA A 65 -4.30 6.17 -11.40
CA ALA A 65 -3.85 7.53 -11.13
C ALA A 65 -3.61 8.34 -12.40
N THR A 66 -3.09 7.72 -13.47
CA THR A 66 -2.82 8.41 -14.74
C THR A 66 -4.08 8.62 -15.59
N LYS A 67 -5.05 7.69 -15.55
CA LYS A 67 -6.24 7.72 -16.41
C LYS A 67 -7.47 8.32 -15.75
N CYS A 68 -7.51 8.30 -14.43
CA CYS A 68 -8.64 8.73 -13.62
C CYS A 68 -8.27 9.94 -12.72
N SER A 69 -7.19 10.68 -13.03
CA SER A 69 -6.79 11.86 -12.26
C SER A 69 -7.78 13.02 -12.28
N GLY A 70 -8.84 12.95 -13.11
CA GLY A 70 -9.93 13.92 -13.15
C GLY A 70 -9.48 15.38 -13.29
N GLU A 71 -10.38 16.29 -12.93
CA GLU A 71 -10.06 17.70 -12.71
C GLU A 71 -9.53 17.89 -11.28
N LYS A 72 -8.54 18.77 -11.13
CA LYS A 72 -8.04 19.13 -9.79
C LYS A 72 -9.19 19.73 -8.98
N ALA A 73 -9.20 19.41 -7.68
CA ALA A 73 -10.14 20.04 -6.75
C ALA A 73 -10.07 21.58 -6.88
N PRO A 74 -11.22 22.28 -6.99
CA PRO A 74 -11.25 23.72 -7.08
C PRO A 74 -10.53 24.35 -5.90
N GLU A 75 -9.80 25.44 -6.13
CA GLU A 75 -9.01 26.12 -5.09
C GLU A 75 -9.85 26.39 -3.85
N GLY A 76 -11.07 26.95 -4.02
CA GLY A 76 -12.00 27.25 -2.93
C GLY A 76 -12.29 26.08 -1.99
N LEU A 77 -12.39 24.86 -2.54
CA LEU A 77 -12.57 23.65 -1.74
C LEU A 77 -11.30 23.32 -0.95
N VAL A 78 -10.13 23.42 -1.60
CA VAL A 78 -8.83 23.16 -0.95
C VAL A 78 -8.59 24.12 0.21
N GLN A 79 -8.87 25.42 0.03
CA GLN A 79 -8.68 26.41 1.11
C GLN A 79 -9.65 26.15 2.27
N ARG A 80 -10.91 25.84 1.99
CA ARG A 80 -11.90 25.51 3.02
C ARG A 80 -11.49 24.27 3.83
N VAL A 81 -11.08 23.19 3.15
CA VAL A 81 -10.60 21.97 3.82
C VAL A 81 -9.40 22.27 4.72
N ARG A 82 -8.42 23.06 4.24
CA ARG A 82 -7.26 23.46 5.05
C ARG A 82 -7.66 24.24 6.30
N MET A 83 -8.55 25.23 6.16
CA MET A 83 -9.03 26.02 7.30
C MET A 83 -9.72 25.14 8.35
N GLU A 84 -10.59 24.23 7.91
CA GLU A 84 -11.31 23.31 8.80
C GLU A 84 -10.36 22.37 9.56
N ILE A 85 -9.37 21.80 8.87
CA ILE A 85 -8.33 20.97 9.49
C ILE A 85 -7.55 21.77 10.55
N SER A 86 -7.07 22.97 10.19
CA SER A 86 -6.33 23.83 11.13
C SER A 86 -7.17 24.21 12.37
N ARG A 87 -8.45 24.52 12.18
CA ARG A 87 -9.37 24.84 13.28
C ARG A 87 -9.52 23.68 14.26
N THR A 88 -9.72 22.46 13.76
CA THR A 88 -9.85 21.27 14.62
C THR A 88 -8.57 20.98 15.39
N THR A 89 -7.39 21.23 14.81
CA THR A 89 -6.10 21.05 15.51
C THR A 89 -5.92 22.04 16.66
N ILE A 90 -6.31 23.30 16.49
CA ILE A 90 -6.23 24.32 17.56
C ILE A 90 -7.09 23.89 18.76
N ILE A 91 -8.33 23.47 18.52
CA ILE A 91 -9.26 23.08 19.58
C ILE A 91 -8.75 21.86 20.38
N ARG A 92 -8.04 20.92 19.73
CA ARG A 92 -7.45 19.76 20.40
C ARG A 92 -6.16 20.05 21.15
N GLY A 93 -5.43 21.11 20.80
CA GLY A 93 -4.17 21.50 21.45
C GLY A 93 -4.35 22.36 22.71
N GLU A 94 -5.55 22.88 22.96
CA GLU A 94 -5.89 23.73 24.11
C GLU A 94 -6.64 22.97 25.24
N LEU A 95 -6.71 21.63 25.16
CA LEU A 95 -7.29 20.73 26.16
C LEU A 95 -6.21 19.92 26.90
#